data_AF-A0A2H3CWC5-F1
#
_entry.id   AF-A0A2H3CWC5-F1
#
_cell.length_a   1.000
_cell.length_b   1.000
_cell.length_c   1.000
_cell.angle_alpha   90.00
_cell.angle_beta   90.00
_cell.angle_gamma   90.00
#
_symmetry.space_group_name_H-M   'P 1'
#
loop_
_entity.id
_entity.type
_entity.pdbx_description
1 polymer ?
#
loop_
_entity_poly.entity_id
_entity_poly.type
_entity_poly.pdbx_seq_one_letter_code
_entity_poly.pdbx_strand_id
1 'polypeptide(L)'
;NLSTNPKIQCNDNIIIYFTGHGSSYKCSDYYIEGGPSVEGYIEALCPMDRTSSSGTDDSIPDISDREINTILTEISRTKGPHITFVPNCCYSVGNTRG
;
A
#
# COMPACT_ATOMS: atom_id res chain seq x y z
N ASN A 1 -16.14 -4.62 0.48
CA ASN A 1 -15.12 -4.08 -0.46
C ASN A 1 -15.62 -2.73 -0.97
N LEU A 2 -14.79 -1.67 -0.89
CA LEU A 2 -15.19 -0.30 -1.28
C LEU A 2 -15.51 -0.19 -2.77
N SER A 3 -14.74 -0.84 -3.65
CA SER A 3 -14.89 -0.74 -5.11
C SER A 3 -16.21 -1.33 -5.63
N THR A 4 -16.80 -2.30 -4.91
CA THR A 4 -18.04 -2.97 -5.30
C THR A 4 -19.25 -2.62 -4.43
N ASN A 5 -19.09 -1.76 -3.41
CA ASN A 5 -20.19 -1.41 -2.52
C ASN A 5 -21.24 -0.56 -3.26
N PRO A 6 -22.50 -1.04 -3.46
CA PRO A 6 -23.51 -0.31 -4.22
C PRO A 6 -24.04 0.94 -3.48
N LYS A 7 -23.75 1.08 -2.17
CA LYS A 7 -24.13 2.26 -1.39
C LYS A 7 -23.21 3.46 -1.63
N ILE A 8 -21.99 3.22 -2.13
CA ILE A 8 -21.04 4.27 -2.49
C ILE A 8 -21.26 4.60 -3.96
N GLN A 9 -21.74 5.81 -4.23
CA GLN A 9 -21.98 6.31 -5.58
C GLN A 9 -20.69 6.83 -6.21
N CYS A 10 -20.71 7.00 -7.54
CA CYS A 10 -19.62 7.65 -8.24
C CYS A 10 -19.48 9.10 -7.75
N ASN A 11 -18.24 9.51 -7.46
CA ASN A 11 -17.83 10.81 -6.93
C ASN A 11 -18.22 11.10 -5.48
N ASP A 12 -18.70 10.10 -4.73
CA ASP A 12 -18.76 10.21 -3.26
C ASP A 12 -17.36 10.43 -2.69
N ASN A 13 -17.26 11.25 -1.64
CA ASN A 13 -15.99 11.46 -0.94
C ASN A 13 -15.62 10.23 -0.11
N ILE A 14 -14.45 9.65 -0.39
CA ILE A 14 -13.91 8.52 0.34
C ILE A 14 -12.67 8.99 1.11
N ILE A 15 -12.71 8.88 2.44
CA ILE A 15 -11.56 9.16 3.31
C ILE A 15 -11.09 7.84 3.91
N ILE A 16 -9.82 7.50 3.67
CA ILE A 16 -9.16 6.32 4.23
C ILE A 16 -8.07 6.82 5.17
N TYR A 17 -8.16 6.43 6.44
CA TYR A 17 -7.19 6.81 7.46
C TYR A 17 -6.49 5.57 7.99
N PHE A 18 -5.17 5.65 8.11
CA PHE A 18 -4.35 4.60 8.73
C PHE A 18 -3.46 5.21 9.81
N THR A 19 -3.36 4.56 10.96
CA THR A 19 -2.38 4.90 12.01
C THR A 19 -1.75 3.61 12.52
N GLY A 20 -0.43 3.57 12.55
CA GLY A 20 0.28 2.33 12.90
C GLY A 20 1.74 2.36 12.50
N HIS A 21 2.36 1.17 12.46
CA HIS A 21 3.72 1.03 11.98
C HIS A 21 3.77 0.99 10.46
N GLY A 22 4.78 1.65 9.90
CA GLY A 22 5.22 1.42 8.54
C GLY A 22 6.63 0.81 8.54
N SER A 23 6.98 0.17 7.44
CA SER A 23 8.27 -0.42 7.17
C SER A 23 8.86 0.13 5.88
N SER A 24 10.16 -0.07 5.71
CA SER A 24 10.89 0.34 4.52
C SER A 24 11.91 -0.73 4.17
N TYR A 25 11.88 -1.14 2.90
CA TYR A 25 12.72 -2.21 2.34
C TYR A 25 13.58 -1.63 1.23
N LYS A 26 14.85 -2.02 1.14
CA LYS A 26 15.66 -1.60 -0.02
C LYS A 26 15.23 -2.41 -1.23
N CYS A 27 15.06 -1.72 -2.37
CA CYS A 27 14.81 -2.40 -3.64
C CYS A 27 15.90 -3.44 -3.97
N SER A 28 17.16 -3.16 -3.62
CA SER A 28 18.30 -4.07 -3.81
C SER A 28 18.14 -5.43 -3.14
N ASP A 29 17.33 -5.53 -2.07
CA ASP A 29 17.18 -6.77 -1.32
C ASP A 29 16.23 -7.75 -2.03
N TYR A 30 15.46 -7.27 -3.02
CA TYR A 30 14.37 -8.03 -3.69
C TYR A 30 14.47 -8.04 -5.22
N TYR A 31 15.24 -7.12 -5.84
CA TYR A 31 15.45 -7.08 -7.29
C TYR A 31 16.84 -7.59 -7.69
N ILE A 32 16.94 -8.14 -8.91
CA ILE A 32 18.20 -8.64 -9.49
C ILE A 32 19.19 -7.49 -9.64
N GLU A 33 20.43 -7.68 -9.18
CA GLU A 33 21.53 -6.71 -9.33
C GLU A 33 21.70 -6.25 -10.79
N GLY A 34 21.80 -4.94 -11.00
CA GLY A 34 22.00 -4.33 -12.31
C GLY A 34 20.73 -4.01 -13.12
N GLY A 35 19.53 -4.31 -12.60
CA GLY A 35 18.27 -3.86 -13.19
C GLY A 35 17.97 -2.37 -12.93
N PRO A 36 17.19 -1.68 -13.78
CA PRO A 36 16.82 -0.26 -13.59
C PRO A 36 16.01 0.02 -12.32
N SER A 37 15.58 -1.03 -11.61
CA SER A 37 14.75 -1.00 -10.41
C SER A 37 15.50 -1.30 -9.10
N VAL A 38 16.84 -1.36 -9.11
CA VAL A 38 17.65 -1.66 -7.90
C VAL A 38 17.83 -0.47 -6.96
N GLU A 39 17.63 0.76 -7.45
CA GLU A 39 17.75 1.97 -6.63
C GLU A 39 16.40 2.35 -5.98
N GLY A 40 16.44 2.65 -4.68
CA GLY A 40 15.30 3.16 -3.92
C GLY A 40 14.82 2.24 -2.81
N TYR A 41 13.69 2.63 -2.21
CA TYR A 41 13.03 1.93 -1.12
C TYR A 41 11.58 1.62 -1.51
N ILE A 42 11.10 0.47 -1.05
CA ILE A 42 9.68 0.12 -1.00
C ILE A 42 9.21 0.48 0.40
N GLU A 43 8.23 1.36 0.49
CA GLU A 43 7.56 1.67 1.75
C GLU A 43 6.32 0.78 1.89
N ALA A 44 5.98 0.40 3.12
CA ALA A 44 4.83 -0.46 3.35
C ALA A 44 4.18 -0.17 4.71
N LEU A 45 2.90 -0.50 4.83
CA LEU A 45 2.19 -0.55 6.11
C LEU A 45 2.43 -1.92 6.75
N CYS A 46 2.64 -1.95 8.06
CA CYS A 46 2.79 -3.20 8.80
C CYS A 46 1.46 -3.64 9.42
N PRO A 47 0.82 -4.71 8.93
CA PRO A 47 -0.32 -5.32 9.61
C PRO A 47 0.07 -5.80 11.01
N MET A 48 -0.92 -5.86 11.91
CA MET A 48 -0.70 -6.34 13.28
C MET A 48 -0.31 -7.83 13.32
N ASP A 49 -0.85 -8.60 12.38
CA ASP A 49 -0.63 -10.03 12.18
C ASP A 49 0.58 -10.33 11.27
N ARG A 50 1.41 -9.32 10.95
CA ARG A 50 2.73 -9.50 10.37
C ARG A 50 3.48 -10.59 11.14
N THR A 51 3.82 -11.68 10.46
CA THR A 51 4.64 -12.74 11.01
C THR A 51 6.08 -12.58 10.53
N SER A 52 7.05 -12.96 11.37
CA SER A 52 8.44 -12.97 10.94
C SER A 52 8.67 -14.15 9.99
N SER A 53 9.62 -13.98 9.07
CA SER A 53 10.03 -14.97 8.09
C SER A 53 10.78 -16.16 8.72
N SER A 54 10.23 -16.77 9.78
CA SER A 54 10.69 -18.05 10.31
C SER A 54 10.19 -19.22 9.44
N GLY A 55 10.53 -19.18 8.15
CA GLY A 55 10.57 -20.35 7.26
C GLY A 55 9.26 -21.07 6.90
N THR A 56 8.09 -20.55 7.27
CA THR A 56 6.78 -21.13 6.88
C THR A 56 6.08 -20.27 5.84
N ASP A 57 5.48 -20.92 4.83
CA ASP A 57 4.76 -20.32 3.68
C ASP A 57 3.51 -19.51 4.08
N ASP A 58 3.12 -19.55 5.36
CA ASP A 58 1.96 -18.86 5.94
C ASP A 58 2.29 -17.44 6.47
N SER A 59 3.36 -16.79 5.97
CA SER A 59 3.75 -15.48 6.47
C SER A 59 2.81 -14.38 5.97
N ILE A 60 2.18 -13.61 6.86
CA ILE A 60 1.40 -12.42 6.47
C ILE A 60 2.40 -11.29 6.15
N PRO A 61 2.43 -10.78 4.91
CA PRO A 61 3.37 -9.74 4.51
C PRO A 61 2.89 -8.34 4.91
N ASP A 62 3.81 -7.37 4.83
CA ASP A 62 3.46 -5.95 4.85
C ASP A 62 2.73 -5.55 3.56
N ILE A 63 1.95 -4.47 3.61
CA ILE A 63 1.21 -3.95 2.46
C ILE A 63 2.00 -2.81 1.83
N SER A 64 2.58 -3.04 0.66
CA SER A 64 3.44 -2.06 -0.01
C SER A 64 2.68 -0.82 -0.53
N ASP A 65 3.41 0.28 -0.68
CA ASP A 65 2.95 1.50 -1.34
C ASP A 65 2.37 1.24 -2.74
N ARG A 66 2.96 0.28 -3.48
CA ARG A 66 2.48 -0.18 -4.80
C ARG A 66 1.14 -0.90 -4.72
N GLU A 67 0.94 -1.74 -3.71
CA GLU A 67 -0.34 -2.42 -3.48
C GLU A 67 -1.41 -1.42 -3.07
N ILE A 68 -1.08 -0.46 -2.20
CA ILE A 68 -1.96 0.64 -1.81
C ILE A 68 -2.38 1.44 -3.04
N ASN A 69 -1.43 1.84 -3.89
CA ASN A 69 -1.72 2.54 -5.14
C ASN A 69 -2.63 1.72 -6.06
N THR A 70 -2.42 0.40 -6.14
CA THR A 70 -3.27 -0.50 -6.92
C THR A 70 -4.70 -0.54 -6.36
N ILE A 71 -4.86 -0.68 -5.04
CA ILE A 71 -6.17 -0.67 -4.37
C ILE A 71 -6.88 0.66 -4.57
N LEU A 72 -6.19 1.79 -4.38
CA LEU A 72 -6.74 3.13 -4.59
C LEU A 72 -7.14 3.35 -6.05
N THR A 73 -6.34 2.85 -7.01
CA THR A 73 -6.66 2.89 -8.44
C THR A 73 -7.93 2.10 -8.75
N GLU A 74 -8.10 0.90 -8.19
CA GLU A 74 -9.31 0.08 -8.37
C GLU A 74 -10.56 0.75 -7.79
N ILE A 75 -10.44 1.41 -6.62
CA ILE A 75 -11.53 2.20 -6.07
C ILE A 75 -11.83 3.40 -6.99
N SER A 76 -10.80 4.10 -7.46
CA SER A 76 -10.96 5.27 -8.33
C SER A 76 -11.67 4.93 -9.65
N ARG A 77 -11.33 3.78 -10.27
CA ARG A 77 -11.98 3.28 -11.49
C ARG A 77 -13.48 3.05 -11.32
N THR A 78 -13.92 2.64 -10.14
CA THR A 78 -15.30 2.22 -9.89
C THR A 78 -16.14 3.27 -9.16
N LYS A 79 -15.50 4.13 -8.35
CA LYS A 79 -16.15 5.12 -7.47
C LYS A 79 -15.78 6.57 -7.78
N GLY A 80 -14.88 6.81 -8.73
CA GLY A 80 -14.40 8.15 -9.07
C GLY A 80 -13.22 8.59 -8.19
N PRO A 81 -12.60 9.73 -8.53
CA PRO A 81 -11.27 10.11 -8.04
C PRO A 81 -11.26 10.78 -6.66
N HIS A 82 -12.42 11.01 -6.02
CA HIS A 82 -12.53 11.72 -4.74
C HIS A 82 -12.13 10.85 -3.55
N ILE A 83 -10.87 10.42 -3.53
CA ILE A 83 -10.30 9.53 -2.53
C ILE A 83 -9.15 10.26 -1.85
N THR A 84 -9.21 10.39 -0.53
CA THR A 84 -8.11 10.93 0.28
C THR A 84 -7.59 9.83 1.19
N PHE A 85 -6.30 9.50 1.04
CA PHE A 85 -5.61 8.56 1.91
C PHE A 85 -4.67 9.31 2.86
N VAL A 86 -4.85 9.11 4.17
CA VAL A 86 -4.08 9.78 5.23
C VAL A 86 -3.33 8.73 6.05
N PRO A 87 -2.07 8.43 5.69
CA PRO A 87 -1.21 7.57 6.50
C PRO A 87 -0.55 8.37 7.62
N ASN A 88 -0.73 7.90 8.86
CA ASN A 88 -0.03 8.36 10.06
C ASN A 88 0.91 7.25 10.54
N CYS A 89 2.00 7.02 9.81
CA CYS A 89 3.02 6.02 10.12
C CYS A 89 4.40 6.51 9.70
N CYS A 90 5.47 5.91 10.24
CA CYS A 90 6.82 6.14 9.73
C CYS A 90 6.93 5.59 8.29
N TYR A 91 7.68 6.26 7.42
CA TYR A 91 7.92 5.84 6.01
C TYR A 91 6.64 5.82 5.15
N SER A 92 5.94 6.96 5.06
CA SER A 92 4.71 7.10 4.25
C SER A 92 4.85 8.08 3.07
N VAL A 93 6.08 8.39 2.65
CA VAL A 93 6.40 9.41 1.63
C VAL A 93 6.18 8.89 0.20
N GLY A 94 6.27 7.59 -0.02
CA GLY A 94 6.09 6.86 -1.28
C GLY A 94 4.63 6.65 -1.67
N ASN A 95 3.70 6.73 -0.70
CA ASN A 95 2.25 6.61 -0.94
C ASN A 95 1.64 7.74 -1.80
N THR A 96 2.43 8.75 -2.16
CA THR A 96 2.02 9.86 -3.05
C THR A 96 2.69 9.80 -4.43
N ARG A 97 3.27 8.67 -4.84
CA ARG A 97 3.76 8.51 -6.22
C ARG A 97 2.57 8.47 -7.17
N GLY A 98 2.28 9.62 -7.77
CA GLY A 98 1.24 9.82 -8.80
C GLY A 98 1.57 9.14 -10.12
#